data_AF-A0A3S4JSA7-F1
#
_entry.id   AF-A0A3S4JSA7-F1
#
_cell.length_a   1.000
_cell.length_b   1.000
_cell.length_c   1.000
_cell.angle_alpha   90.00
_cell.angle_beta   90.00
_cell.angle_gamma   90.00
#
_symmetry.space_group_name_H-M   'P 1'
#
loop_
_entity.id
_entity.type
_entity.pdbx_description
1 polymer ?
#
loop_
_entity_poly.entity_id
_entity_poly.type
_entity_poly.pdbx_seq_one_letter_code
_entity_poly.pdbx_strand_id
1 'polypeptide(L)' 'MVERGGASGELRQWFHHHTDQWEAFVARYRQELAAGDAWRPLAALLRQGESLTLLYGSKDTQHNQGVVLRDFLLEQLPA' A
#
# COMPACT_ATOMS: atom_id res chain seq x y z
N MET A 1 13.54 7.64 23.71
CA MET A 1 12.73 6.49 23.24
C MET A 1 11.82 7.03 22.14
N VAL A 2 12.28 6.98 20.88
CA VAL A 2 11.50 7.45 19.73
C VAL A 2 11.23 6.24 18.87
N GLU A 3 10.13 5.56 19.12
CA GLU A 3 9.56 4.58 18.19
C GLU A 3 8.24 5.18 17.68
N ARG A 4 8.39 6.19 16.82
CA ARG A 4 7.35 6.60 15.88
C ARG A 4 7.79 6.23 14.46
N GLY A 5 8.15 4.97 14.25
CA GLY A 5 8.21 4.37 12.94
C GLY A 5 6.85 3.76 12.65
N GLY A 6 5.99 4.41 11.87
CA GLY A 6 4.85 3.68 11.32
C GLY A 6 5.41 2.54 10.48
N ALA A 7 4.97 1.30 10.71
CA ALA A 7 5.55 0.08 10.13
C ALA A 7 5.69 0.12 8.58
N SER A 8 4.94 1.00 7.90
CA SER A 8 5.17 1.33 6.47
C SER A 8 6.56 1.89 6.14
N GLY A 9 7.23 2.58 7.05
CA GLY A 9 8.58 3.14 6.84
C GLY A 9 9.68 2.08 6.93
N GLU A 10 9.62 1.22 7.94
CA GLU A 10 10.56 0.11 8.12
C GLU A 10 10.37 -0.95 7.04
N LEU A 11 9.13 -1.26 6.66
CA LEU A 11 8.84 -2.21 5.59
C LEU A 11 9.38 -1.73 4.23
N ARG A 12 9.32 -0.42 3.96
CA ARG A 12 9.94 0.17 2.75
C ARG A 12 11.45 0.02 2.77
N GLN A 13 12.10 0.36 3.89
CA GLN A 13 13.55 0.18 4.02
C GLN A 13 13.96 -1.28 3.85
N TRP A 14 13.19 -2.21 4.44
CA TRP A 14 13.44 -3.64 4.28
C TRP A 14 13.34 -4.07 2.81
N PHE A 15 12.30 -3.65 2.07
CA PHE A 15 12.16 -3.98 0.65
C PHE A 15 13.26 -3.37 -0.23
N HIS A 16 13.78 -2.18 0.11
CA HIS A 16 14.93 -1.62 -0.59
C HIS A 16 16.18 -2.51 -0.50
N HIS A 17 16.31 -3.34 0.53
CA HIS A 17 17.40 -4.32 0.68
C HIS A 17 17.04 -5.71 0.12
N HIS A 18 15.76 -6.00 -0.06
CA HIS A 18 15.22 -7.30 -0.48
C HIS A 18 14.25 -7.13 -1.65
N THR A 19 14.72 -6.50 -2.73
CA THR A 19 13.90 -6.22 -3.91
C THR A 19 13.44 -7.50 -4.63
N ASP A 20 14.10 -8.63 -4.36
CA ASP A 20 13.73 -9.98 -4.77
C ASP A 20 12.51 -10.55 -4.01
N GLN A 21 12.17 -9.97 -2.85
CA GLN A 21 11.07 -10.45 -1.99
C GLN A 21 9.80 -9.60 -2.12
N TRP A 22 9.39 -9.34 -3.36
CA TRP A 22 8.19 -8.56 -3.66
C TRP A 22 6.92 -9.16 -3.04
N GLU A 23 6.70 -10.46 -3.20
CA GLU A 23 5.49 -11.12 -2.67
C GLU A 23 5.37 -10.99 -1.15
N ALA A 24 6.49 -11.13 -0.42
CA ALA A 24 6.51 -10.96 1.03
C ALA A 24 6.23 -9.51 1.44
N PHE A 25 6.76 -8.54 0.68
CA PHE A 25 6.44 -7.12 0.87
C PHE A 25 4.94 -6.86 0.66
N VAL A 26 4.35 -7.37 -0.42
CA VAL A 26 2.92 -7.24 -0.71
C VAL A 26 2.08 -7.80 0.43
N ALA A 27 2.38 -9.03 0.89
CA ALA A 27 1.64 -9.67 1.98
C ALA A 27 1.69 -8.83 3.27
N ARG A 28 2.88 -8.39 3.69
CA ARG A 28 3.05 -7.54 4.88
C ARG A 28 2.37 -6.19 4.74
N TYR A 29 2.49 -5.55 3.58
CA TYR A 29 1.87 -4.24 3.33
C TYR A 29 0.34 -4.35 3.31
N ARG A 30 -0.22 -5.42 2.74
CA ARG A 30 -1.67 -5.70 2.81
C ARG A 30 -2.15 -5.96 4.23
N GLN A 31 -1.38 -6.68 5.05
CA GLN A 31 -1.72 -6.86 6.46
C GLN A 31 -1.76 -5.52 7.21
N GLU A 32 -0.78 -4.65 6.98
CA GLU A 32 -0.76 -3.30 7.53
C GLU A 32 -1.98 -2.47 7.09
N LEU A 33 -2.32 -2.53 5.80
CA LEU A 33 -3.52 -1.88 5.28
C LEU A 33 -4.78 -2.43 5.94
N ALA A 34 -4.92 -3.75 6.06
CA ALA A 34 -6.07 -4.40 6.66
C ALA A 34 -6.18 -4.14 8.17
N ALA A 35 -5.05 -3.97 8.87
CA ALA A 35 -5.01 -3.57 10.27
C ALA A 35 -5.43 -2.11 10.48
N GLY A 36 -5.29 -1.27 9.44
CA GLY A 36 -5.76 0.11 9.43
C GLY A 36 -7.17 0.27 8.87
N ASP A 37 -7.77 1.43 9.12
CA ASP A 37 -9.06 1.83 8.57
C ASP A 37 -8.94 2.88 7.45
N ALA A 38 -7.73 3.38 7.18
CA ALA A 38 -7.49 4.50 6.26
C ALA A 38 -7.88 4.20 4.80
N TRP A 39 -7.93 2.92 4.41
CA TRP A 39 -8.33 2.50 3.06
C TRP A 39 -9.85 2.53 2.85
N ARG A 40 -10.65 2.45 3.92
CA ARG A 40 -12.12 2.44 3.84
C ARG A 40 -12.70 3.67 3.15
N PRO A 41 -12.33 4.92 3.51
CA PRO A 41 -12.81 6.09 2.80
C PRO A 41 -12.34 6.14 1.35
N LEU A 42 -11.14 5.65 1.05
CA LEU A 42 -10.63 5.57 -0.33
C LEU A 42 -11.47 4.62 -1.19
N ALA A 43 -11.78 3.43 -0.67
CA ALA A 43 -12.66 2.48 -1.34
C ALA A 43 -14.08 3.07 -1.52
N ALA A 44 -14.59 3.81 -0.54
CA ALA A 44 -15.88 4.48 -0.66
C ALA A 44 -15.90 5.53 -1.80
N LEU A 45 -14.84 6.33 -1.95
CA LEU A 45 -14.70 7.31 -3.04
C LEU A 45 -14.67 6.61 -4.41
N LEU A 46 -13.89 5.53 -4.53
CA LEU A 46 -13.84 4.74 -5.76
C LEU A 46 -15.21 4.15 -6.12
N ARG A 47 -15.98 3.67 -5.14
CA ARG A 47 -17.35 3.18 -5.35
C ARG A 47 -18.33 4.27 -5.80
N GLN A 48 -18.04 5.53 -5.47
CA GLN A 48 -18.82 6.68 -5.95
C GLN A 48 -18.43 7.09 -7.38
N GLY A 49 -17.48 6.40 -8.00
CA GLY A 49 -16.98 6.71 -9.34
C GLY A 49 -15.90 7.79 -9.35
N GLU A 50 -15.35 8.15 -8.19
CA GLU A 50 -14.23 9.10 -8.13
C GLU A 50 -12.90 8.45 -8.52
N SER A 51 -12.08 9.21 -9.25
CA SER A 51 -10.73 8.80 -9.60
C SER A 51 -9.73 9.13 -8.49
N LEU A 52 -9.02 8.13 -7.98
CA LEU A 52 -7.93 8.35 -7.03
C LEU A 52 -6.56 8.36 -7.72
N THR A 53 -5.80 9.42 -7.47
CA THR A 53 -4.39 9.52 -7.90
C THR A 53 -3.48 9.14 -6.74
N LEU A 54 -2.82 8.00 -6.84
CA LEU A 54 -1.84 7.54 -5.84
C LEU A 54 -0.46 8.11 -6.15
N LEU A 55 -0.01 9.04 -5.32
CA LEU A 55 1.34 9.59 -5.40
C LEU A 55 2.33 8.69 -4.66
N TYR A 56 3.40 8.29 -5.34
CA TYR A 56 4.51 7.54 -4.76
C TYR A 56 5.84 8.19 -5.11
N GLY A 57 6.79 8.16 -4.17
CA GLY A 57 8.12 8.75 -4.34
C GLY A 57 9.22 7.75 -4.74
N SER A 58 8.86 6.52 -5.10
CA SER A 58 9.83 5.52 -5.53
C SER A 58 10.14 5.66 -7.01
N LYS A 59 11.42 5.50 -7.39
CA LYS A 59 11.84 5.46 -8.79
C LYS A 59 11.28 4.24 -9.54
N ASP A 60 10.89 3.19 -8.81
CA ASP A 60 10.34 1.97 -9.39
C ASP A 60 8.83 2.10 -9.60
N THR A 61 8.41 2.07 -10.86
CA THR A 61 7.00 2.21 -11.25
C THR A 61 6.26 0.88 -11.27
N GLN A 62 6.98 -0.25 -11.27
CA GLN A 62 6.43 -1.60 -11.34
C GLN A 62 6.28 -2.22 -9.94
N HIS A 63 7.25 -2.04 -9.06
CA HIS A 63 7.27 -2.56 -7.70
C HIS A 63 7.28 -1.42 -6.68
N ASN A 64 6.12 -0.81 -6.45
CA ASN A 64 5.94 0.23 -5.44
C ASN A 64 4.70 0.01 -4.58
N GLN A 65 4.70 0.61 -3.39
CA GLN A 65 3.56 0.58 -2.47
C GLN A 65 2.25 1.09 -3.09
N GLY A 66 2.32 1.97 -4.10
CA GLY A 66 1.15 2.50 -4.80
C GLY A 66 0.44 1.43 -5.62
N VAL A 67 1.19 0.55 -6.29
CA VAL A 67 0.67 -0.61 -7.00
C VAL A 67 -0.05 -1.55 -6.03
N VAL A 68 0.55 -1.82 -4.87
CA VAL A 68 -0.08 -2.69 -3.85
C VAL A 68 -1.37 -2.09 -3.31
N LEU A 69 -1.36 -0.80 -2.98
CA LEU A 69 -2.55 -0.10 -2.49
C LEU A 69 -3.65 -0.04 -3.56
N ARG A 70 -3.29 0.24 -4.81
CA ARG A 70 -4.23 0.23 -5.95
C ARG A 70 -4.90 -1.13 -6.06
N ASP A 71 -4.10 -2.20 -6.12
CA ASP A 71 -4.57 -3.56 -6.28
C ASP A 71 -5.47 -3.98 -5.11
N PHE A 72 -5.04 -3.69 -3.88
CA PHE A 72 -5.85 -3.90 -2.68
C PHE A 72 -7.18 -3.15 -2.72
N LEU A 73 -7.20 -1.88 -3.14
CA LEU A 73 -8.44 -1.11 -3.24
C LEU A 73 -9.38 -1.67 -4.32
N LEU A 74 -8.84 -2.09 -5.47
CA LEU A 74 -9.61 -2.72 -6.54
C LEU A 74 -10.25 -4.04 -6.09
N GLU A 75 -9.57 -4.84 -5.27
CA GLU A 75 -10.13 -6.07 -4.68
C GLU A 75 -11.31 -5.78 -3.73
N GLN A 76 -11.36 -4.59 -3.11
CA GLN A 76 -12.47 -4.19 -2.23
C GLN A 76 -13.65 -3.58 -2.99
N LEU A 77 -13.51 -3.33 -4.30
CA LEU A 77 -14.61 -2.86 -5.14
C LEU A 77 -15.44 -4.08 -5.59
N PRO A 78 -16.73 -4.14 -5.25
CA PRO A 78 -17.61 -5.12 -5.89
C PRO A 78 -17.71 -4.79 -7.39
N ALA A 79 -17.63 -5.83 -8.22
CA ALA A 79 -17.88 -5.75 -9.65
C ALA A 79 -19.30 -5.24 -9.96
#